data_AF-A0A951NLM3-F1
#
_entry.id   AF-A0A951NLM3-F1
#
_cell.length_a   1.000
_cell.length_b   1.000
_cell.length_c   1.000
_cell.angle_alpha   90.00
_cell.angle_beta   90.00
_cell.angle_gamma   90.00
#
_symmetry.space_group_name_H-M   'P 1'
#
loop_
_entity.id
_entity.type
_entity.pdbx_description
1 polymer ?
#
loop_
_entity_poly.entity_id
_entity_poly.type
_entity_poly.pdbx_seq_one_letter_code
_entity_poly.pdbx_strand_id
1 'polypeptide(L)'
;MAEEPRRSRIRWTGLAVGLVLIAAGVLLQGRFPEQPAGHYGFWSVLPAGVAIVLAFALREVVSALFLGIVLGGIISGRPNVVQEFLIPAIGSVDYALILLVYLWSLGGLIGLWTRTGGAVQFADWAGGKIVRGPKSAKFFAWMMGVVFHQGGTISTVLTGATVRPVADRNQVAHEELAYVVDSTASPIAVLLPFNVWPIFVGGLVVGTVPLIATVEDGIGFFLRSIPLNFYAIFAVTFTFLFSWERLTPLVGKRMLSARARARETGRLDREGAEP
;
A
#
# COMPACT_ATOMS: atom_id res chain seq x y z
N MET A 1 20.49 24.86 -23.69
CA MET A 1 20.09 24.24 -24.98
C MET A 1 20.15 22.73 -24.81
N ALA A 2 19.03 22.05 -25.11
CA ALA A 2 18.85 20.60 -25.28
C ALA A 2 18.81 19.67 -24.03
N GLU A 3 17.73 19.74 -23.24
CA GLU A 3 17.27 18.62 -22.36
C GLU A 3 15.89 18.05 -22.76
N GLU A 4 15.45 18.27 -24.01
CA GLU A 4 14.11 17.86 -24.49
C GLU A 4 13.93 16.47 -25.13
N PRO A 5 14.93 15.58 -25.37
CA PRO A 5 14.67 14.36 -26.15
C PRO A 5 14.12 13.18 -25.34
N ARG A 6 14.21 13.18 -24.00
CA ARG A 6 13.83 12.02 -23.17
C ARG A 6 12.33 11.96 -22.85
N ARG A 7 11.69 13.11 -22.66
CA ARG A 7 10.25 13.22 -22.37
C ARG A 7 9.39 12.90 -23.61
N SER A 8 9.85 13.23 -24.82
CA SER A 8 9.11 12.96 -26.05
C SER A 8 9.11 11.47 -26.42
N ARG A 9 10.25 10.77 -26.27
CA ARG A 9 10.34 9.32 -26.53
C ARG A 9 9.39 8.50 -25.68
N ILE A 10 9.25 8.83 -24.38
CA ILE A 10 8.35 8.11 -23.45
C ILE A 10 6.87 8.25 -23.87
N ARG A 11 6.47 9.42 -24.37
CA ARG A 11 5.10 9.69 -24.85
C ARG A 11 4.80 8.90 -26.13
N TRP A 12 5.74 8.85 -27.07
CA TRP A 12 5.59 8.07 -28.31
C TRP A 12 5.61 6.57 -28.07
N THR A 13 6.43 6.08 -27.13
CA THR A 13 6.39 4.66 -26.74
C THR A 13 5.07 4.30 -26.05
N GLY A 14 4.53 5.17 -25.21
CA GLY A 14 3.22 4.95 -24.57
C GLY A 14 2.07 4.91 -25.58
N LEU A 15 2.07 5.82 -26.56
CA LEU A 15 1.09 5.85 -27.65
C LEU A 15 1.20 4.62 -28.57
N ALA A 16 2.43 4.22 -28.92
CA ALA A 16 2.66 3.02 -29.72
C ALA A 16 2.22 1.74 -29.00
N VAL A 17 2.51 1.61 -27.71
CA VAL A 17 2.04 0.48 -26.89
C VAL A 17 0.51 0.48 -26.79
N GLY A 18 -0.11 1.65 -26.58
CA GLY A 18 -1.57 1.78 -26.55
C GLY A 18 -2.24 1.35 -27.87
N LEU A 19 -1.70 1.81 -29.01
CA LEU A 19 -2.21 1.43 -30.35
C LEU A 19 -2.01 -0.06 -30.64
N VAL A 20 -0.86 -0.63 -30.25
CA VAL A 20 -0.59 -2.06 -30.40
C VAL A 20 -1.52 -2.89 -29.53
N LEU A 21 -1.83 -2.47 -28.30
CA LEU A 21 -2.79 -3.16 -27.43
C LEU A 21 -4.21 -3.07 -27.96
N ILE A 22 -4.63 -1.92 -28.50
CA ILE A 22 -5.95 -1.77 -29.15
C ILE A 22 -6.04 -2.67 -30.39
N ALA A 23 -5.01 -2.66 -31.25
CA ALA A 23 -4.96 -3.50 -32.43
C ALA A 23 -4.91 -4.99 -32.08
N ALA A 24 -4.10 -5.38 -31.09
CA ALA A 24 -4.08 -6.73 -30.54
C ALA A 24 -5.45 -7.10 -29.93
N GLY A 25 -6.13 -6.16 -29.28
CA GLY A 25 -7.46 -6.34 -28.74
C GLY A 25 -8.50 -6.68 -29.78
N VAL A 26 -8.49 -5.99 -30.91
CA VAL A 26 -9.38 -6.26 -32.05
C VAL A 26 -9.00 -7.57 -32.76
N LEU A 27 -7.71 -7.87 -32.90
CA LEU A 27 -7.22 -9.05 -33.63
C LEU A 27 -7.30 -10.35 -32.81
N LEU A 28 -7.24 -10.27 -31.48
CA LEU A 28 -7.23 -11.41 -30.57
C LEU A 28 -8.55 -11.60 -29.83
N GLN A 29 -9.56 -10.75 -30.07
CA GLN A 29 -10.87 -10.87 -29.46
C GLN A 29 -11.48 -12.26 -29.74
N GLY A 30 -11.90 -12.97 -28.68
CA GLY A 30 -12.50 -14.29 -28.78
C GLY A 30 -11.53 -15.42 -29.19
N ARG A 31 -10.22 -15.15 -29.28
CA ARG A 31 -9.19 -16.17 -29.60
C ARG A 31 -8.59 -16.83 -28.37
N PHE A 32 -8.87 -16.30 -27.18
CA PHE A 32 -8.40 -16.89 -25.93
C PHE A 32 -9.37 -18.00 -25.50
N PRO A 33 -8.89 -19.25 -25.32
CA PRO A 33 -9.77 -20.37 -24.98
C PRO A 33 -10.25 -20.22 -23.54
N GLU A 34 -11.55 -19.99 -23.37
CA GLU A 34 -12.22 -20.15 -22.08
C GLU A 34 -12.35 -21.65 -21.79
N GLN A 35 -11.82 -22.09 -20.65
CA GLN A 35 -11.88 -23.49 -20.24
C GLN A 35 -13.29 -23.84 -19.76
N PRO A 36 -13.69 -25.13 -19.74
CA PRO A 36 -15.07 -25.53 -19.41
C PRO A 36 -15.61 -25.04 -18.05
N ALA A 37 -14.72 -24.65 -17.13
CA ALA A 37 -15.05 -24.09 -15.83
C ALA A 37 -15.05 -22.54 -15.79
N GLY A 38 -15.08 -21.86 -16.93
CA GLY A 38 -15.22 -20.40 -17.02
C GLY A 38 -13.95 -19.61 -16.69
N HIS A 39 -12.77 -20.24 -16.79
CA HIS A 39 -11.48 -19.60 -16.52
C HIS A 39 -10.53 -19.62 -17.72
N TYR A 40 -9.66 -18.62 -17.80
CA TYR A 40 -8.73 -18.41 -18.92
C TYR A 40 -7.38 -19.12 -18.75
N GLY A 41 -7.25 -19.98 -17.73
CA GLY A 41 -6.02 -20.75 -17.48
C GLY A 41 -4.79 -19.86 -17.30
N PHE A 42 -3.70 -20.16 -18.02
CA PHE A 42 -2.46 -19.37 -17.97
C PHE A 42 -2.66 -17.88 -18.36
N TRP A 43 -3.63 -17.58 -19.23
CA TRP A 43 -3.87 -16.23 -19.72
C TRP A 43 -4.37 -15.27 -18.63
N SER A 44 -4.98 -15.78 -17.55
CA SER A 44 -5.49 -14.94 -16.45
C SER A 44 -4.36 -14.25 -15.65
N VAL A 45 -3.13 -14.79 -15.71
CA VAL A 45 -1.96 -14.22 -15.01
C VAL A 45 -1.34 -13.07 -15.81
N LEU A 46 -1.54 -13.04 -17.13
CA LEU A 46 -0.89 -12.09 -18.02
C LEU A 46 -1.20 -10.62 -17.70
N PRO A 47 -2.47 -10.21 -17.44
CA PRO A 47 -2.80 -8.83 -17.05
C PRO A 47 -2.01 -8.34 -15.83
N ALA A 48 -1.96 -9.15 -14.78
CA ALA A 48 -1.23 -8.83 -13.55
C ALA A 48 0.29 -8.78 -13.78
N GLY A 49 0.84 -9.76 -14.51
CA GLY A 49 2.26 -9.81 -14.84
C GLY A 49 2.71 -8.61 -15.66
N VAL A 50 1.94 -8.23 -16.69
CA VAL A 50 2.22 -7.05 -17.52
C VAL A 50 2.14 -5.77 -16.70
N ALA A 51 1.13 -5.61 -15.84
CA ALA A 51 1.04 -4.46 -14.96
C ALA A 51 2.27 -4.33 -14.05
N ILE A 52 2.75 -5.42 -13.46
CA ILE A 52 3.96 -5.41 -12.62
C ILE A 52 5.19 -5.01 -13.44
N VAL A 53 5.43 -5.66 -14.59
CA VAL A 53 6.60 -5.38 -15.44
C VAL A 53 6.59 -3.92 -15.92
N LEU A 54 5.43 -3.42 -16.35
CA LEU A 54 5.29 -2.03 -16.81
C LEU A 54 5.43 -1.03 -15.67
N ALA A 55 4.96 -1.34 -14.45
CA ALA A 55 5.13 -0.45 -13.31
C ALA A 55 6.62 -0.19 -13.02
N PHE A 56 7.46 -1.22 -13.10
CA PHE A 56 8.90 -1.07 -12.94
C PHE A 56 9.58 -0.40 -14.14
N ALA A 57 9.18 -0.74 -15.37
CA ALA A 57 9.77 -0.20 -16.59
C ALA A 57 9.44 1.28 -16.80
N LEU A 58 8.19 1.66 -16.59
CA LEU A 58 7.70 3.03 -16.75
C LEU A 58 7.98 3.91 -15.53
N ARG A 59 8.19 3.28 -14.36
CA ARG A 59 8.21 3.96 -13.04
C ARG A 59 6.92 4.76 -12.78
N GLU A 60 5.82 4.31 -13.39
CA GLU A 60 4.51 4.94 -13.36
C GLU A 60 3.44 3.87 -13.15
N VAL A 61 2.91 3.81 -11.93
CA VAL A 61 1.99 2.75 -11.51
C VAL A 61 0.63 2.88 -12.21
N VAL A 62 0.12 4.11 -12.37
CA VAL A 62 -1.23 4.36 -12.91
C VAL A 62 -1.33 3.88 -14.37
N SER A 63 -0.36 4.24 -15.21
CA SER A 63 -0.33 3.80 -16.62
C SER A 63 -0.18 2.28 -16.73
N ALA A 64 0.64 1.67 -15.88
CA ALA A 64 0.83 0.23 -15.87
C ALA A 64 -0.45 -0.54 -15.49
N LEU A 65 -1.18 -0.08 -14.47
CA LEU A 65 -2.46 -0.66 -14.08
C LEU A 65 -3.51 -0.53 -15.20
N PHE A 66 -3.60 0.65 -15.83
CA PHE A 66 -4.52 0.86 -16.95
C PHE A 66 -4.25 -0.12 -18.10
N LEU A 67 -2.98 -0.31 -18.49
CA LEU A 67 -2.61 -1.24 -19.55
C LEU A 67 -2.88 -2.70 -19.16
N GLY A 68 -2.72 -3.04 -17.88
CA GLY A 68 -3.15 -4.34 -17.33
C GLY A 68 -4.66 -4.56 -17.48
N ILE A 69 -5.48 -3.56 -17.17
CA ILE A 69 -6.94 -3.64 -17.34
C ILE A 69 -7.32 -3.80 -18.81
N VAL A 70 -6.69 -3.03 -19.71
CA VAL A 70 -6.89 -3.16 -21.17
C VAL A 70 -6.61 -4.60 -21.62
N LEU A 71 -5.49 -5.16 -21.20
CA LEU A 71 -5.12 -6.54 -21.53
C LEU A 71 -6.11 -7.55 -20.93
N GLY A 72 -6.55 -7.36 -19.69
CA GLY A 72 -7.58 -8.19 -19.04
C GLY A 72 -8.92 -8.14 -19.78
N GLY A 73 -9.33 -6.97 -20.26
CA GLY A 73 -10.51 -6.81 -21.11
C GLY A 73 -10.41 -7.57 -22.43
N ILE A 74 -9.24 -7.51 -23.09
CA ILE A 74 -8.99 -8.25 -24.33
C ILE A 74 -9.08 -9.77 -24.11
N ILE A 75 -8.42 -10.26 -23.05
CA ILE A 75 -8.39 -11.69 -22.73
C ILE A 75 -9.78 -12.20 -22.36
N SER A 76 -10.56 -11.41 -21.61
CA SER A 76 -11.93 -11.75 -21.22
C SER A 76 -12.98 -11.51 -22.32
N GLY A 77 -12.57 -11.10 -23.52
CA GLY A 77 -13.50 -10.81 -24.64
C GLY A 77 -14.33 -9.53 -24.46
N ARG A 78 -13.99 -8.69 -23.47
CA ARG A 78 -14.64 -7.43 -23.10
C ARG A 78 -13.72 -6.23 -23.37
N PRO A 79 -13.47 -5.87 -24.65
CA PRO A 79 -12.50 -4.83 -25.01
C PRO A 79 -12.94 -3.41 -24.60
N ASN A 80 -14.24 -3.17 -24.38
CA ASN A 80 -14.73 -1.90 -23.87
C ASN A 80 -14.51 -1.78 -22.35
N VAL A 81 -13.24 -1.64 -21.97
CA VAL A 81 -12.85 -1.61 -20.55
C VAL A 81 -13.39 -0.42 -19.78
N VAL A 82 -13.75 0.66 -20.48
CA VAL A 82 -14.34 1.85 -19.86
C VAL A 82 -15.72 1.51 -19.30
N GLN A 83 -16.59 0.94 -20.13
CA GLN A 83 -17.94 0.58 -19.73
C GLN A 83 -17.97 -0.61 -18.77
N GLU A 84 -17.11 -1.61 -19.00
CA GLU A 84 -17.13 -2.88 -18.29
C GLU A 84 -16.43 -2.83 -16.93
N PHE A 85 -15.35 -2.04 -16.80
CA PHE A 85 -14.50 -2.07 -15.61
C PHE A 85 -14.32 -0.69 -14.96
N LEU A 86 -14.07 0.37 -15.75
CA LEU A 86 -13.74 1.68 -15.16
C LEU A 86 -14.96 2.41 -14.59
N ILE A 87 -16.07 2.49 -15.33
CA ILE A 87 -17.30 3.14 -14.85
C ILE A 87 -17.81 2.46 -13.57
N PRO A 88 -17.94 1.11 -13.50
CA PRO A 88 -18.34 0.44 -12.27
C PRO A 88 -17.36 0.64 -11.12
N ALA A 89 -16.04 0.75 -11.39
CA ALA A 89 -15.01 0.91 -10.37
C ALA A 89 -14.94 2.32 -9.76
N ILE A 90 -15.48 3.36 -10.42
CA ILE A 90 -15.57 4.72 -9.85
C ILE A 90 -16.45 4.75 -8.58
N GLY A 91 -17.31 3.74 -8.40
CA GLY A 91 -18.22 3.61 -7.27
C GLY A 91 -19.55 4.32 -7.51
N SER A 92 -20.45 4.19 -6.54
CA SER A 92 -21.75 4.88 -6.56
C SER A 92 -21.67 6.28 -5.94
N VAL A 93 -22.69 7.10 -6.18
CA VAL A 93 -22.86 8.39 -5.50
C VAL A 93 -22.87 8.19 -3.97
N ASP A 94 -23.51 7.13 -3.49
CA ASP A 94 -23.55 6.80 -2.06
C ASP A 94 -22.15 6.47 -1.52
N TYR A 95 -21.36 5.69 -2.26
CA TYR A 95 -19.99 5.37 -1.89
C TYR A 95 -19.13 6.65 -1.83
N ALA A 96 -19.26 7.53 -2.82
CA ALA A 96 -18.55 8.81 -2.84
C ALA A 96 -18.94 9.71 -1.65
N LEU A 97 -20.23 9.75 -1.29
CA LEU A 97 -20.72 10.51 -0.14
C LEU A 97 -20.17 9.95 1.17
N ILE A 98 -20.21 8.62 1.36
CA ILE A 98 -19.63 7.95 2.54
C ILE A 98 -18.14 8.28 2.64
N LEU A 99 -17.39 8.16 1.54
CA LEU A 99 -15.96 8.43 1.50
C LEU A 99 -15.66 9.90 1.82
N LEU A 100 -16.44 10.84 1.26
CA LEU A 100 -16.28 12.27 1.54
C LEU A 100 -16.51 12.59 3.01
N VAL A 101 -17.63 12.12 3.59
CA VAL A 101 -17.96 12.34 5.01
C VAL A 101 -16.91 11.71 5.91
N TYR A 102 -16.47 10.49 5.60
CA TYR A 102 -15.44 9.79 6.36
C TYR A 102 -14.10 10.53 6.32
N LEU A 103 -13.60 10.90 5.13
CA LEU A 103 -12.32 11.61 4.99
C LEU A 103 -12.37 13.00 5.63
N TRP A 104 -13.47 13.72 5.49
CA TRP A 104 -13.63 15.03 6.12
C TRP A 104 -13.67 14.93 7.64
N SER A 105 -14.43 13.98 8.18
CA SER A 105 -14.54 13.75 9.62
C SER A 105 -13.20 13.29 10.21
N LEU A 106 -12.51 12.37 9.53
CA LEU A 106 -11.20 11.88 9.95
C LEU A 106 -10.14 12.98 9.89
N GLY A 107 -10.10 13.76 8.80
CA GLY A 107 -9.21 14.91 8.67
C GLY A 107 -9.47 15.96 9.75
N GLY A 108 -10.74 16.23 10.05
CA GLY A 108 -11.15 17.10 11.16
C GLY A 108 -10.71 16.57 12.52
N LEU A 109 -10.90 15.27 12.78
CA LEU A 109 -10.48 14.61 14.02
C LEU A 109 -8.96 14.66 14.18
N ILE A 110 -8.19 14.34 13.15
CA ILE A 110 -6.72 14.40 13.18
C ILE A 110 -6.24 15.85 13.34
N GLY A 111 -6.88 16.80 12.66
CA GLY A 111 -6.61 18.23 12.81
C GLY A 111 -6.85 18.72 14.24
N LEU A 112 -7.94 18.29 14.87
CA LEU A 112 -8.22 18.58 16.27
C LEU A 112 -7.21 17.90 17.20
N TRP A 113 -6.94 16.61 16.98
CA TRP A 113 -5.99 15.80 17.76
C TRP A 113 -4.58 16.39 17.78
N THR A 114 -4.14 16.91 16.64
CA THR A 114 -2.84 17.57 16.51
C THR A 114 -2.84 18.99 17.09
N ARG A 115 -3.88 19.81 16.84
CA ARG A 115 -3.92 21.20 17.33
C ARG A 115 -4.21 21.35 18.81
N THR A 116 -4.96 20.44 19.41
CA THR A 116 -5.23 20.42 20.86
C THR A 116 -4.02 20.00 21.68
N GLY A 117 -2.94 19.54 21.04
CA GLY A 117 -1.81 18.93 21.72
C GLY A 117 -2.11 17.53 22.27
N GLY A 118 -3.30 16.96 22.00
CA GLY A 118 -3.67 15.61 22.45
C GLY A 118 -2.70 14.54 21.97
N ALA A 119 -2.25 14.64 20.71
CA ALA A 119 -1.21 13.77 20.16
C ALA A 119 0.09 13.84 20.98
N VAL A 120 0.53 15.05 21.34
CA VAL A 120 1.76 15.30 22.10
C VAL A 120 1.61 14.82 23.54
N GLN A 121 0.47 15.09 24.18
CA GLN A 121 0.22 14.66 25.56
C GLN A 121 0.10 13.14 25.67
N PHE A 122 -0.55 12.49 24.70
CA PHE A 122 -0.60 11.03 24.61
C PHE A 122 0.79 10.45 24.36
N ALA A 123 1.54 11.03 23.42
CA ALA A 123 2.93 10.68 23.15
C ALA A 123 3.81 10.81 24.41
N ASP A 124 3.61 11.87 25.20
CA ASP A 124 4.39 12.12 26.41
C ASP A 124 4.01 11.16 27.54
N TRP A 125 2.71 10.88 27.70
CA TRP A 125 2.21 9.95 28.71
C TRP A 125 2.58 8.49 28.38
N ALA A 126 2.37 8.05 27.15
CA ALA A 126 2.65 6.68 26.72
C ALA A 126 4.16 6.49 26.51
N GLY A 127 4.81 7.46 25.88
CA GLY A 127 6.25 7.50 25.67
C GLY A 127 7.01 7.53 27.00
N GLY A 128 6.63 8.37 27.96
CA GLY A 128 7.28 8.43 29.27
C GLY A 128 7.24 7.11 30.06
N LYS A 129 6.28 6.23 29.78
CA LYS A 129 6.16 4.91 30.43
C LYS A 129 6.93 3.80 29.72
N ILE A 130 7.05 3.87 28.39
CA ILE A 130 7.55 2.77 27.55
C ILE A 130 8.94 3.09 26.99
N VAL A 131 9.19 4.35 26.66
CA VAL A 131 10.35 4.81 25.90
C VAL A 131 11.47 5.26 26.82
N ARG A 132 12.61 4.58 26.69
CA ARG A 132 13.87 4.83 27.42
C ARG A 132 15.03 5.20 26.51
N GLY A 133 14.78 5.31 25.20
CA GLY A 133 15.79 5.55 24.16
C GLY A 133 15.34 5.11 22.77
N PRO A 134 16.25 5.18 21.76
CA PRO A 134 15.91 5.00 20.35
C PRO A 134 15.24 3.66 20.01
N LYS A 135 15.71 2.55 20.62
CA LYS A 135 15.14 1.20 20.39
C LYS A 135 13.71 1.10 20.88
N SER A 136 13.46 1.54 22.11
CA SER A 136 12.12 1.56 22.69
C SER A 136 11.19 2.57 21.99
N ALA A 137 11.72 3.67 21.45
CA ALA A 137 10.95 4.62 20.66
C ALA A 137 10.45 3.99 19.34
N LYS A 138 11.32 3.25 18.63
CA LYS A 138 10.90 2.47 17.45
C LYS A 138 9.93 1.36 17.80
N PHE A 139 10.14 0.66 18.91
CA PHE A 139 9.20 -0.36 19.37
C PHE A 139 7.83 0.24 19.70
N PHE A 140 7.80 1.40 20.36
CA PHE A 140 6.57 2.15 20.57
C PHE A 140 5.89 2.52 19.25
N ALA A 141 6.66 2.98 18.25
CA ALA A 141 6.13 3.27 16.93
C ALA A 141 5.52 2.03 16.26
N TRP A 142 6.18 0.87 16.36
CA TRP A 142 5.66 -0.40 15.89
C TRP A 142 4.35 -0.78 16.59
N MET A 143 4.27 -0.62 17.92
CA MET A 143 3.03 -0.87 18.67
C MET A 143 1.89 0.06 18.23
N MET A 144 2.17 1.34 17.98
CA MET A 144 1.15 2.28 17.50
C MET A 144 0.67 1.90 16.09
N GLY A 145 1.55 1.39 15.23
CA GLY A 145 1.15 0.80 13.96
C GLY A 145 0.20 -0.39 14.13
N VAL A 146 0.44 -1.25 15.12
CA VAL A 146 -0.47 -2.35 15.48
C VAL A 146 -1.83 -1.83 15.98
N VAL A 147 -1.85 -0.76 16.77
CA VAL A 147 -3.09 -0.23 17.35
C VAL A 147 -3.92 0.52 16.31
N PHE A 148 -3.28 1.34 15.47
CA PHE A 148 -3.94 2.20 14.49
C PHE A 148 -4.01 1.60 13.08
N HIS A 149 -3.89 0.27 12.97
CA HIS A 149 -3.94 -0.42 11.69
C HIS A 149 -5.34 -0.24 11.05
N GLN A 150 -5.40 0.51 9.96
CA GLN A 150 -6.55 0.50 9.03
C GLN A 150 -6.12 0.18 7.59
N GLY A 151 -4.82 0.18 7.32
CA GLY A 151 -4.23 0.09 5.99
C GLY A 151 -4.11 1.44 5.30
N GLY A 152 -3.17 1.52 4.36
CA GLY A 152 -2.96 2.70 3.52
C GLY A 152 -2.64 4.00 4.28
N THR A 153 -2.97 5.12 3.65
CA THR A 153 -2.58 6.47 4.07
C THR A 153 -3.10 6.88 5.45
N ILE A 154 -4.27 6.39 5.84
CA ILE A 154 -4.89 6.76 7.13
C ILE A 154 -4.06 6.22 8.29
N SER A 155 -3.68 4.95 8.19
CA SER A 155 -2.87 4.29 9.20
C SER A 155 -1.49 4.96 9.31
N THR A 156 -0.88 5.36 8.20
CA THR A 156 0.43 6.03 8.20
C THR A 156 0.36 7.45 8.77
N VAL A 157 -0.65 8.24 8.41
CA VAL A 157 -0.83 9.61 8.93
C VAL A 157 -1.11 9.59 10.43
N LEU A 158 -2.07 8.76 10.89
CA LEU A 158 -2.45 8.70 12.30
C LEU A 158 -1.31 8.17 13.18
N THR A 159 -0.67 7.07 12.75
CA THR A 159 0.48 6.51 13.46
C THR A 159 1.63 7.51 13.46
N GLY A 160 2.01 8.03 12.30
CA GLY A 160 3.10 8.99 12.13
C GLY A 160 2.95 10.23 12.99
N ALA A 161 1.77 10.87 12.98
CA ALA A 161 1.48 12.04 13.81
C ALA A 161 1.59 11.75 15.32
N THR A 162 1.28 10.52 15.74
CA THR A 162 1.34 10.10 17.14
C THR A 162 2.77 9.76 17.59
N VAL A 163 3.54 9.08 16.74
CA VAL A 163 4.85 8.54 17.14
C VAL A 163 6.00 9.53 16.93
N ARG A 164 5.84 10.48 16.00
CA ARG A 164 6.89 11.43 15.62
C ARG A 164 7.43 12.25 16.79
N PRO A 165 6.60 12.89 17.65
CA PRO A 165 7.13 13.65 18.79
C PRO A 165 8.01 12.81 19.74
N VAL A 166 7.68 11.52 19.90
CA VAL A 166 8.44 10.60 20.75
C VAL A 166 9.74 10.17 20.07
N ALA A 167 9.69 9.84 18.79
CA ALA A 167 10.82 9.39 18.00
C ALA A 167 11.89 10.50 17.86
N ASP A 168 11.46 11.73 17.61
CA ASP A 168 12.32 12.88 17.38
C ASP A 168 13.15 13.20 18.65
N ARG A 169 12.51 13.20 19.82
CA ARG A 169 13.18 13.40 21.13
C ARG A 169 14.17 12.28 21.47
N ASN A 170 14.01 11.11 20.87
CA ASN A 170 14.87 9.94 21.10
C ASN A 170 15.87 9.71 19.95
N GLN A 171 16.13 10.73 19.12
CA GLN A 171 17.13 10.70 18.05
C GLN A 171 16.94 9.50 17.09
N VAL A 172 15.69 9.18 16.76
CA VAL A 172 15.37 8.20 15.71
C VAL A 172 15.32 8.94 14.37
N ALA A 173 16.11 8.50 13.40
CA ALA A 173 16.11 9.11 12.07
C ALA A 173 14.72 8.98 11.41
N HIS A 174 14.26 10.01 10.70
CA HIS A 174 12.95 9.97 10.05
C HIS A 174 12.85 8.84 9.01
N GLU A 175 13.95 8.42 8.39
CA GLU A 175 13.99 7.25 7.51
C GLU A 175 13.66 5.95 8.26
N GLU A 176 14.15 5.78 9.49
CA GLU A 176 13.82 4.62 10.32
C GLU A 176 12.35 4.65 10.74
N LEU A 177 11.85 5.84 11.09
CA LEU A 177 10.47 6.03 11.51
C LEU A 177 9.50 5.77 10.35
N ALA A 178 9.79 6.29 9.16
CA ALA A 178 9.01 6.09 7.95
C ALA A 178 8.94 4.59 7.59
N TYR A 179 10.05 3.87 7.70
CA TYR A 179 10.06 2.42 7.48
C TYR A 179 9.14 1.68 8.46
N VAL A 180 9.19 2.02 9.76
CA VAL A 180 8.34 1.37 10.77
C VAL A 180 6.86 1.69 10.54
N VAL A 181 6.52 2.94 10.27
CA VAL A 181 5.14 3.38 10.05
C VAL A 181 4.56 2.75 8.78
N ASP A 182 5.31 2.73 7.68
CA ASP A 182 4.86 2.14 6.41
C ASP A 182 4.71 0.62 6.52
N SER A 183 5.70 -0.06 7.09
CA SER A 183 5.71 -1.53 7.21
C SER A 183 4.71 -2.07 8.22
N THR A 184 4.11 -1.21 9.04
CA THR A 184 3.02 -1.58 9.96
C THR A 184 1.64 -1.19 9.46
N ALA A 185 1.52 -0.38 8.39
CA ALA A 185 0.23 0.09 7.88
C ALA A 185 -0.59 -1.03 7.22
N SER A 186 -0.33 -1.33 5.95
CA SER A 186 -1.06 -2.36 5.20
C SER A 186 -0.77 -3.79 5.67
N PRO A 187 0.47 -4.16 6.06
CA PRO A 187 0.76 -5.53 6.54
C PRO A 187 -0.04 -5.93 7.78
N ILE A 188 -0.20 -5.06 8.77
CA ILE A 188 -1.00 -5.41 9.96
C ILE A 188 -2.49 -5.46 9.60
N ALA A 189 -2.95 -4.59 8.71
CA ALA A 189 -4.35 -4.54 8.30
C ALA A 189 -4.87 -5.86 7.73
N VAL A 190 -4.01 -6.64 7.07
CA VAL A 190 -4.38 -7.97 6.56
C VAL A 190 -4.20 -9.10 7.58
N LEU A 191 -3.44 -8.90 8.66
CA LEU A 191 -3.22 -9.91 9.71
C LEU A 191 -4.20 -9.77 10.88
N LEU A 192 -4.62 -8.55 11.20
CA LEU A 192 -5.59 -8.23 12.23
C LEU A 192 -6.90 -7.77 11.57
N PRO A 193 -7.88 -8.66 11.39
CA PRO A 193 -9.11 -8.40 10.61
C PRO A 193 -10.15 -7.54 11.34
N PHE A 194 -9.74 -6.56 12.15
CA PHE A 194 -10.64 -5.64 12.87
C PHE A 194 -10.91 -4.34 12.07
N ASN A 195 -10.92 -4.46 10.75
CA ASN A 195 -11.04 -3.36 9.79
C ASN A 195 -11.83 -3.82 8.54
N VAL A 196 -11.85 -3.03 7.47
CA VAL A 196 -12.66 -3.30 6.27
C VAL A 196 -12.08 -4.35 5.31
N TRP A 197 -10.82 -4.77 5.48
CA TRP A 197 -10.13 -5.69 4.55
C TRP A 197 -10.82 -7.05 4.36
N PRO A 198 -11.35 -7.73 5.39
CA PRO A 198 -12.01 -9.02 5.20
C PRO A 198 -13.23 -8.92 4.28
N ILE A 199 -14.00 -7.84 4.40
CA ILE A 199 -15.18 -7.59 3.58
C ILE A 199 -14.75 -7.25 2.15
N PHE A 200 -13.75 -6.39 2.00
CA PHE A 200 -13.22 -6.00 0.69
C PHE A 200 -12.69 -7.22 -0.08
N VAL A 201 -11.79 -8.00 0.51
CA VAL A 201 -11.24 -9.20 -0.12
C VAL A 201 -12.34 -10.23 -0.34
N GLY A 202 -13.23 -10.42 0.64
CA GLY A 202 -14.39 -11.29 0.51
C GLY A 202 -15.20 -10.97 -0.75
N GLY A 203 -15.56 -9.70 -0.94
CA GLY A 203 -16.28 -9.23 -2.13
C GLY A 203 -15.53 -9.43 -3.45
N LEU A 204 -14.19 -9.36 -3.44
CA LEU A 204 -13.37 -9.64 -4.63
C LEU A 204 -13.33 -11.12 -5.02
N VAL A 205 -13.46 -12.02 -4.05
CA VAL A 205 -13.35 -13.47 -4.30
C VAL A 205 -14.68 -14.19 -4.44
N VAL A 206 -15.81 -13.55 -4.09
CA VAL A 206 -17.14 -14.11 -4.32
C VAL A 206 -17.34 -14.45 -5.79
N GLY A 207 -17.80 -15.67 -6.07
CA GLY A 207 -18.11 -16.16 -7.41
C GLY A 207 -16.88 -16.49 -8.25
N THR A 208 -15.66 -16.36 -7.72
CA THR A 208 -14.43 -16.72 -8.45
C THR A 208 -14.18 -18.22 -8.50
N VAL A 209 -14.64 -18.96 -7.49
CA VAL A 209 -14.60 -20.43 -7.42
C VAL A 209 -15.91 -20.96 -6.82
N PRO A 210 -16.35 -22.19 -7.16
CA PRO A 210 -17.60 -22.75 -6.64
C PRO A 210 -17.68 -22.82 -5.11
N LEU A 211 -16.53 -22.85 -4.44
CA LEU A 211 -16.40 -22.91 -2.98
C LEU A 211 -16.65 -21.56 -2.28
N ILE A 212 -16.73 -20.45 -3.03
CA ILE A 212 -16.91 -19.10 -2.48
C ILE A 212 -18.13 -18.47 -3.15
N ALA A 213 -19.32 -18.90 -2.73
CA ALA A 213 -20.58 -18.47 -3.33
C ALA A 213 -21.12 -17.18 -2.71
N THR A 214 -20.78 -16.91 -1.45
CA THR A 214 -21.27 -15.76 -0.69
C THR A 214 -20.13 -14.89 -0.17
N VAL A 215 -20.45 -13.66 0.25
CA VAL A 215 -19.50 -12.77 0.92
C VAL A 215 -19.01 -13.39 2.23
N GLU A 216 -19.87 -14.14 2.92
CA GLU A 216 -19.50 -14.86 4.14
C GLU A 216 -18.44 -15.94 3.87
N ASP A 217 -18.59 -16.71 2.78
CA ASP A 217 -17.56 -17.66 2.34
C ASP A 217 -16.25 -16.94 2.01
N GLY A 218 -16.33 -15.76 1.39
CA GLY A 218 -15.18 -14.92 1.06
C GLY A 218 -14.45 -14.39 2.30
N ILE A 219 -15.19 -13.98 3.33
CA ILE A 219 -14.62 -13.59 4.63
C ILE A 219 -13.99 -14.81 5.31
N GLY A 220 -14.65 -15.97 5.27
CA GLY A 220 -14.10 -17.22 5.79
C GLY A 220 -12.80 -17.63 5.09
N PHE A 221 -12.74 -17.47 3.78
CA PHE A 221 -11.53 -17.65 2.98
C PHE A 221 -10.43 -16.68 3.42
N PHE A 222 -10.75 -15.39 3.56
CA PHE A 222 -9.79 -14.38 4.04
C PHE A 222 -9.18 -14.79 5.39
N LEU A 223 -10.01 -15.15 6.38
CA LEU A 223 -9.54 -15.52 7.72
C LEU A 223 -8.62 -16.75 7.68
N ARG A 224 -8.97 -17.77 6.88
CA ARG A 224 -8.14 -18.97 6.68
C ARG A 224 -6.85 -18.68 5.92
N SER A 225 -6.80 -17.60 5.14
CA SER A 225 -5.61 -17.18 4.38
C SER A 225 -4.59 -16.39 5.20
N ILE A 226 -4.96 -15.88 6.40
CA ILE A 226 -4.07 -15.08 7.25
C ILE A 226 -2.71 -15.77 7.49
N PRO A 227 -2.64 -17.06 7.88
CA PRO A 227 -1.36 -17.75 8.08
C PRO A 227 -0.52 -17.91 6.80
N LEU A 228 -1.15 -17.81 5.62
CA LEU A 228 -0.50 -17.91 4.32
C LEU A 228 -0.05 -16.54 3.79
N ASN A 229 -0.32 -15.45 4.53
CA ASN A 229 0.09 -14.11 4.15
C ASN A 229 1.56 -13.85 4.53
N PHE A 230 2.47 -14.60 3.91
CA PHE A 230 3.90 -14.61 4.24
C PHE A 230 4.52 -13.22 4.17
N TYR A 231 4.16 -12.42 3.17
CA TYR A 231 4.65 -11.04 3.05
C TYR A 231 4.29 -10.21 4.28
N ALA A 232 3.02 -10.21 4.69
CA ALA A 232 2.59 -9.43 5.84
C ALA A 232 3.24 -9.92 7.14
N ILE A 233 3.30 -11.24 7.33
CA ILE A 233 3.97 -11.86 8.48
C ILE A 233 5.44 -11.41 8.52
N PHE A 234 6.17 -11.54 7.42
CA PHE A 234 7.58 -11.15 7.35
C PHE A 234 7.76 -9.64 7.54
N ALA A 235 6.95 -8.79 6.91
CA ALA A 235 7.02 -7.35 7.07
C ALA A 235 6.83 -6.94 8.54
N VAL A 236 5.80 -7.45 9.22
CA VAL A 236 5.52 -7.13 10.63
C VAL A 236 6.61 -7.67 11.55
N THR A 237 7.03 -8.92 11.36
CA THR A 237 8.10 -9.54 12.17
C THR A 237 9.44 -8.85 11.96
N PHE A 238 9.85 -8.58 10.72
CA PHE A 238 11.11 -7.90 10.43
C PHE A 238 11.09 -6.47 10.93
N THR A 239 9.96 -5.77 10.85
CA THR A 239 9.84 -4.41 11.40
C THR A 239 9.91 -4.40 12.92
N PHE A 240 9.34 -5.40 13.59
CA PHE A 240 9.51 -5.60 15.03
C PHE A 240 10.99 -5.83 15.38
N LEU A 241 11.66 -6.76 14.70
CA LEU A 241 13.08 -7.06 14.94
C LEU A 241 14.01 -5.88 14.58
N PHE A 242 13.65 -5.11 13.55
CA PHE A 242 14.33 -3.85 13.18
C PHE A 242 14.19 -2.79 14.27
N SER A 243 12.99 -2.65 14.84
CA SER A 243 12.71 -1.73 15.94
C SER A 243 13.55 -2.08 17.18
N TRP A 244 13.76 -3.37 17.44
CA TRP A 244 14.65 -3.89 18.48
C TRP A 244 16.15 -3.91 18.10
N GLU A 245 16.49 -3.49 16.87
CA GLU A 245 17.84 -3.49 16.30
C GLU A 245 18.53 -4.86 16.22
N ARG A 246 17.76 -5.95 16.25
CA ARG A 246 18.26 -7.31 16.09
C ARG A 246 18.66 -7.63 14.65
N LEU A 247 18.09 -6.92 13.68
CA LEU A 247 18.39 -7.08 12.25
C LEU A 247 19.50 -6.16 11.75
N THR A 248 20.27 -5.49 12.62
CA THR A 248 21.31 -4.55 12.19
C THR A 248 22.25 -5.07 11.09
N PRO A 249 22.68 -6.35 11.07
CA PRO A 249 23.51 -6.89 9.99
C PRO A 249 22.83 -6.92 8.60
N LEU A 250 21.49 -6.98 8.56
CA LEU A 250 20.69 -7.04 7.34
C LEU A 250 20.22 -5.66 6.87
N VAL A 251 20.43 -4.61 7.68
CA VAL A 251 20.02 -3.24 7.35
C VAL A 251 21.00 -2.64 6.34
N GLY A 252 20.47 -2.08 5.26
CA GLY A 252 21.28 -1.47 4.20
C GLY A 252 22.11 -0.27 4.69
N LYS A 253 23.26 -0.05 4.06
CA LYS A 253 24.23 1.01 4.43
C LYS A 253 23.59 2.40 4.59
N ARG A 254 22.68 2.78 3.69
CA ARG A 254 22.00 4.09 3.74
C ARG A 254 21.19 4.30 5.02
N MET A 255 20.46 3.26 5.45
CA MET A 255 19.67 3.31 6.68
C MET A 255 20.58 3.32 7.92
N LEU A 256 21.69 2.58 7.89
CA LEU A 256 22.70 2.64 8.96
C LEU A 256 23.34 4.02 9.07
N SER A 257 23.66 4.67 7.94
CA SER A 257 24.18 6.04 7.91
C SER A 257 23.16 7.05 8.46
N ALA A 258 21.86 6.90 8.14
CA ALA A 258 20.81 7.74 8.71
C ALA A 258 20.70 7.58 10.23
N ARG A 259 20.76 6.33 10.72
CA ARG A 259 20.79 6.03 12.15
C ARG A 259 22.00 6.65 12.86
N ALA A 260 23.20 6.52 12.28
CA ALA A 260 24.42 7.09 12.84
C ALA A 260 24.33 8.62 12.89
N ARG A 261 23.88 9.27 11.80
CA ARG A 261 23.64 10.71 11.73
C ARG A 261 22.74 11.20 12.85
N ALA A 262 21.58 10.57 13.03
CA ALA A 262 20.63 11.00 14.06
C ALA A 262 21.21 10.87 15.47
N ARG A 263 21.98 9.81 15.75
CA ARG A 263 22.58 9.56 17.07
C ARG A 263 23.77 10.45 17.38
N GLU A 264 24.67 10.61 16.41
CA GLU A 264 25.95 11.32 16.61
C GLU A 264 25.77 12.83 16.53
N THR A 265 24.86 13.31 15.67
CA THR A 265 24.71 14.75 15.38
C THR A 265 23.38 15.34 15.82
N GLY A 266 22.40 14.51 16.19
CA GLY A 266 21.03 14.94 16.47
C GLY A 266 20.21 15.30 15.22
N ARG A 267 20.80 15.29 14.02
CA ARG A 267 20.09 15.62 12.77
C ARG A 267 19.25 14.44 12.28
N LEU A 268 17.93 14.57 12.43
CA LEU A 268 16.97 13.53 12.08
C LEU A 268 16.78 13.36 10.58
N ASP A 269 16.90 14.45 9.82
CA ASP A 269 16.78 14.48 8.36
C ASP A 269 18.13 14.46 7.64
N ARG A 270 18.13 13.95 6.40
CA ARG A 270 19.27 14.12 5.49
C ARG A 270 19.42 15.58 5.08
N GLU A 271 20.64 16.01 4.80
CA GLU A 271 20.87 17.34 4.24
C GLU A 271 20.14 17.51 2.90
N GLY A 272 19.48 18.67 2.73
CA GLY A 272 18.64 18.94 1.56
C GLY A 272 17.37 18.08 1.46
N ALA A 273 16.85 17.57 2.58
CA ALA A 273 15.50 17.03 2.64
C ALA A 273 14.48 18.16 2.75
N GLU A 274 13.34 17.99 2.06
CA GLU A 274 12.12 18.77 2.27
C GLU A 274 11.03 17.79 2.76
N PRO A 275 10.93 17.57 4.09
CA PRO A 275 10.01 16.61 4.69
C PRO A 275 8.56 17.13 4.79
#